data_AF-A0A2A4UAK4-F1
#
_entry.id   AF-A0A2A4UAK4-F1
#
_cell.length_a   1.000
_cell.length_b   1.000
_cell.length_c   1.000
_cell.angle_alpha   90.00
_cell.angle_beta   90.00
_cell.angle_gamma   90.00
#
_symmetry.space_group_name_H-M   'P 1'
#
loop_
_entity.id
_entity.type
_entity.pdbx_description
1 polymer ?
#
loop_
_entity_poly.entity_id
_entity_poly.type
_entity_poly.pdbx_seq_one_letter_code
_entity_poly.pdbx_strand_id
1 'polypeptide(L)'
;MKAKTSIRFVFALLVSISFLQGCSSYDPVAVSECGKVVKHAQKILGSMAPKRSDMMADCKQASDSDRGCIMAASKKGQVAQCM
;
A
#
# COMPACT_ATOMS: atom_id res chain seq x y z
N MET A 1 22.99 32.43 25.13
CA MET A 1 21.78 31.59 25.25
C MET A 1 20.68 32.17 24.36
N LYS A 2 20.44 31.59 23.17
CA LYS A 2 19.31 31.93 22.29
C LYS A 2 18.73 30.64 21.69
N ALA A 3 18.35 29.72 22.58
CA ALA A 3 17.78 28.41 22.25
C ALA A 3 16.25 28.42 22.34
N LYS A 4 15.59 29.42 21.73
CA LYS A 4 14.11 29.54 21.79
C LYS A 4 13.40 29.54 20.44
N THR A 5 14.09 29.88 19.34
CA THR A 5 13.45 29.98 18.02
C THR A 5 13.42 28.64 17.28
N SER A 6 14.43 27.78 17.45
CA SER A 6 14.56 26.51 16.71
C SER A 6 13.66 25.39 17.22
N ILE A 7 13.20 25.43 18.47
CA ILE A 7 12.37 24.36 19.06
C ILE A 7 10.94 24.38 18.53
N ARG A 8 10.40 25.56 18.21
CA ARG A 8 9.01 25.70 17.69
C ARG A 8 8.84 25.14 16.28
N PHE A 9 9.88 25.25 15.44
CA PHE A 9 9.86 24.74 14.07
C PHE A 9 9.95 23.20 14.01
N VAL A 10 10.72 22.60 14.92
CA VAL A 10 10.88 21.13 14.98
C VAL A 10 9.61 20.45 15.48
N PHE A 11 8.90 21.06 16.43
CA PHE A 11 7.64 20.51 16.95
C PHE A 11 6.49 20.56 15.93
N ALA A 12 6.45 21.59 15.07
CA ALA A 12 5.45 21.69 14.00
C ALA A 12 5.67 20.64 12.88
N LEU A 13 6.93 20.27 12.61
CA LEU A 13 7.28 19.24 11.63
C LEU A 13 6.88 17.83 12.11
N LEU A 14 7.06 17.54 13.41
CA LEU A 14 6.77 16.23 14.00
C LEU A 14 5.27 15.90 14.08
N VAL A 15 4.40 16.91 14.29
CA VAL A 15 2.94 16.71 14.36
C VAL A 15 2.32 16.47 12.98
N SER A 16 3.00 16.89 11.91
CA SER A 16 2.51 16.79 10.53
C SER A 16 2.65 15.39 9.92
N ILE A 17 3.48 14.52 10.52
CA ILE A 17 3.73 13.15 10.03
C ILE A 17 2.67 12.17 10.57
N SER A 18 1.89 12.56 11.58
CA SER A 18 0.90 11.69 12.22
C SER A 18 -0.43 11.55 11.44
N PHE A 19 -0.61 12.22 10.30
CA PHE A 19 -1.90 12.30 9.61
C PHE A 19 -2.10 11.41 8.37
N LEU A 20 -1.09 10.69 7.91
CA LEU A 20 -1.21 9.83 6.72
C LEU A 20 -0.34 8.59 6.98
N GLN A 21 -0.84 7.39 7.23
CA GLN A 21 -1.82 6.61 6.48
C GLN A 21 -2.23 5.40 7.36
N GLY A 22 -3.49 4.94 7.33
CA GLY A 22 -3.74 3.54 7.73
C GLY A 22 -5.11 3.13 8.30
N CYS A 23 -6.11 3.98 8.44
CA CYS A 23 -7.50 3.48 8.55
C CYS A 23 -8.05 3.17 7.15
N SER A 24 -7.33 2.37 6.37
CA SER A 24 -7.83 1.94 5.07
C SER A 24 -8.41 0.55 5.22
N SER A 25 -9.64 0.46 5.74
CA SER A 25 -10.47 -0.70 5.41
C SER A 25 -10.78 -0.59 3.93
N TYR A 26 -9.92 -1.19 3.11
CA TYR A 26 -10.21 -1.42 1.71
C TYR A 26 -11.39 -2.39 1.62
N ASP A 27 -12.23 -2.23 0.60
CA ASP A 27 -13.31 -3.18 0.35
C ASP A 27 -12.68 -4.58 0.19
N PRO A 28 -13.08 -5.56 1.01
CA PRO A 28 -12.50 -6.89 0.97
C PRO A 28 -12.80 -7.54 -0.38
N VAL A 29 -11.78 -8.15 -0.98
CA VAL A 29 -11.88 -8.80 -2.29
C VAL A 29 -11.67 -10.29 -2.10
N ALA A 30 -12.67 -11.08 -2.49
CA ALA A 30 -12.64 -12.53 -2.38
C ALA A 30 -11.51 -13.18 -3.21
N VAL A 31 -11.02 -14.34 -2.75
CA VAL A 31 -9.98 -15.12 -3.45
C VAL A 31 -10.34 -15.49 -4.90
N SER A 32 -11.63 -15.65 -5.21
CA SER A 32 -12.11 -15.92 -6.58
C SER A 32 -11.75 -14.81 -7.57
N GLU A 33 -11.53 -13.59 -7.08
CA GLU A 33 -11.20 -12.41 -7.88
C GLU A 33 -9.69 -12.23 -8.10
N CYS A 34 -8.85 -13.17 -7.63
CA CYS A 34 -7.39 -13.10 -7.82
C CYS A 34 -6.96 -12.91 -9.27
N GLY A 35 -7.74 -13.44 -10.23
CA GLY A 35 -7.63 -13.16 -11.66
C GLY A 35 -7.47 -11.67 -11.99
N LYS A 36 -8.33 -10.85 -11.38
CA LYS A 36 -8.42 -9.40 -11.56
C LYS A 36 -7.35 -8.68 -10.74
N VAL A 37 -7.13 -9.08 -9.49
CA VAL A 37 -6.10 -8.52 -8.60
C VAL A 37 -4.71 -8.62 -9.23
N VAL A 38 -4.32 -9.80 -9.70
CA VAL A 38 -3.01 -10.00 -10.35
C VAL A 38 -2.91 -9.20 -11.65
N LYS A 39 -3.97 -9.13 -12.45
CA LYS A 39 -3.97 -8.31 -13.68
C LYS A 39 -3.76 -6.83 -13.36
N HIS A 40 -4.40 -6.32 -12.32
CA HIS A 40 -4.25 -4.94 -11.86
C HIS A 40 -2.84 -4.67 -11.33
N ALA A 41 -2.33 -5.54 -10.45
CA ALA A 41 -0.97 -5.44 -9.92
C ALA A 41 0.09 -5.51 -11.04
N GLN A 42 -0.05 -6.41 -12.00
CA GLN A 42 0.84 -6.49 -13.17
C GLN A 42 0.85 -5.19 -13.97
N LYS A 43 -0.29 -4.54 -14.14
CA LYS A 43 -0.38 -3.24 -14.84
C LYS A 43 0.39 -2.15 -14.09
N ILE A 44 0.32 -2.11 -12.76
CA ILE A 44 1.03 -1.13 -11.93
C ILE A 44 2.54 -1.42 -11.93
N LEU A 45 2.91 -2.68 -11.75
CA LEU A 45 4.31 -3.11 -11.60
C LEU A 45 5.06 -3.16 -12.94
N GLY A 46 4.38 -3.37 -14.06
CA GLY A 46 5.00 -3.38 -15.39
C GLY A 46 6.13 -4.41 -15.46
N SER A 47 7.32 -3.98 -15.91
CA SER A 47 8.51 -4.85 -15.97
C SER A 47 9.03 -5.34 -14.62
N MET A 48 8.59 -4.74 -13.52
CA MET A 48 8.93 -5.19 -12.16
C MET A 48 7.98 -6.27 -11.65
N ALA A 49 6.94 -6.61 -12.40
CA ALA A 49 6.01 -7.65 -12.00
C ALA A 49 6.70 -9.03 -11.99
N PRO A 50 6.56 -9.82 -10.92
CA PRO A 50 6.92 -11.23 -10.94
C PRO A 50 6.14 -12.00 -12.01
N LYS A 51 6.46 -13.29 -12.17
CA LYS A 51 5.68 -14.15 -13.05
C LYS A 51 4.22 -14.20 -12.56
N ARG A 52 3.29 -14.27 -13.51
CA ARG A 52 1.85 -14.31 -13.22
C ARG A 52 1.46 -15.48 -12.31
N SER A 53 2.14 -16.62 -12.44
CA SER A 53 1.94 -17.81 -11.60
C SER A 53 2.22 -17.51 -10.12
N ASP A 54 3.31 -16.79 -9.87
CA ASP A 54 3.81 -16.53 -8.53
C ASP A 54 2.89 -15.51 -7.86
N MET A 55 2.54 -14.43 -8.58
CA MET A 55 1.54 -13.47 -8.12
C MET A 55 0.16 -14.09 -7.85
N MET A 56 -0.22 -15.14 -8.58
CA MET A 56 -1.45 -15.89 -8.31
C MET A 56 -1.38 -16.72 -7.04
N ALA A 57 -0.22 -17.32 -6.76
CA ALA A 57 0.00 -18.05 -5.52
C ALA A 57 -0.09 -17.08 -4.33
N ASP A 58 0.63 -15.96 -4.40
CA ASP A 58 0.62 -14.91 -3.37
C ASP A 58 -0.79 -14.37 -3.14
N CYS A 59 -1.51 -14.05 -4.23
CA CYS A 59 -2.88 -13.54 -4.13
C CYS A 59 -3.83 -14.52 -3.42
N LYS A 60 -3.70 -15.83 -3.64
CA LYS A 60 -4.56 -16.84 -3.02
C LYS A 60 -4.29 -17.02 -1.53
N GLN A 61 -3.06 -16.74 -1.10
CA GLN A 61 -2.64 -16.83 0.30
C GLN A 61 -2.96 -15.55 1.09
N ALA A 62 -3.04 -14.41 0.41
CA ALA A 62 -3.36 -13.12 1.02
C ALA A 62 -4.74 -13.12 1.72
N SER A 63 -4.97 -12.14 2.60
CA SER A 63 -6.32 -11.91 3.14
C SER A 63 -7.22 -11.20 2.12
N ASP A 64 -8.54 -11.21 2.35
CA ASP A 64 -9.47 -10.44 1.50
C ASP A 64 -9.16 -8.93 1.58
N SER A 65 -8.65 -8.45 2.71
CA SER A 65 -8.28 -7.05 2.91
C SER A 65 -7.05 -6.66 2.09
N ASP A 66 -6.03 -7.52 2.06
CA ASP A 66 -4.80 -7.26 1.27
C ASP A 66 -5.11 -7.26 -0.23
N ARG A 67 -5.98 -8.17 -0.68
CA ARG A 67 -6.50 -8.16 -2.06
C ARG A 67 -7.22 -6.85 -2.37
N GLY A 68 -8.02 -6.34 -1.42
CA GLY A 68 -8.66 -5.03 -1.50
C GLY A 68 -7.65 -3.88 -1.58
N CYS A 69 -6.59 -3.92 -0.76
CA CYS A 69 -5.50 -2.94 -0.78
C CYS A 69 -4.85 -2.86 -2.16
N ILE A 70 -4.50 -4.02 -2.74
CA ILE A 70 -3.88 -4.08 -4.07
C ILE A 70 -4.80 -3.48 -5.12
N MET A 71 -6.12 -3.73 -5.04
CA MET A 71 -7.09 -3.15 -5.97
C MET A 71 -7.24 -1.64 -5.85
N ALA A 72 -7.06 -1.08 -4.67
CA ALA A 72 -7.05 0.37 -4.45
C ALA A 72 -5.71 1.03 -4.80
N ALA A 73 -4.62 0.27 -4.88
CA ALA A 73 -3.32 0.78 -5.25
C ALA A 73 -3.31 1.33 -6.69
N SER A 74 -2.62 2.44 -6.89
CA SER A 74 -2.43 3.09 -8.20
C SER A 74 -0.96 3.25 -8.58
N LYS A 75 -0.06 3.08 -7.61
CA LYS A 75 1.39 3.26 -7.76
C LYS A 75 2.15 2.05 -7.25
N LYS A 76 3.32 1.77 -7.84
CA LYS A 76 4.19 0.64 -7.47
C LYS A 76 4.48 0.56 -5.97
N GLY A 77 4.81 1.70 -5.36
CA GLY A 77 5.09 1.77 -3.92
C GLY A 77 3.89 1.43 -3.03
N GLN A 78 2.65 1.67 -3.49
CA GLN A 78 1.45 1.33 -2.74
C GLN A 78 1.20 -0.17 -2.74
N VAL A 79 1.50 -0.87 -3.84
CA VAL A 79 1.40 -2.34 -3.90
C VAL A 79 2.32 -2.99 -2.86
N ALA A 80 3.51 -2.43 -2.64
CA ALA A 80 4.45 -2.91 -1.63
C ALA A 80 4.01 -2.65 -0.18
N GLN A 81 2.98 -1.82 0.04
CA GLN A 81 2.45 -1.48 1.37
C GLN A 81 1.22 -2.32 1.75
N CYS A 82 0.76 -3.22 0.88
CA CYS A 82 -0.44 -4.06 1.09
C CYS A 82 -0.16 -5.35 1.87
N MET A 83 0.82 -5.33 2.78
CA MET A 83 1.31 -6.47 3.54
C MET A 83 1.67 -6.08 4.97
#